data_AF-A0A920D935-F1
#
_entry.id   AF-A0A920D935-F1
#
_cell.length_a   1.000
_cell.length_b   1.000
_cell.length_c   1.000
_cell.angle_alpha   90.00
_cell.angle_beta   90.00
_cell.angle_gamma   90.00
#
_symmetry.space_group_name_H-M   'P 1'
#
loop_
_entity.id
_entity.type
_entity.pdbx_description
1 polymer ?
#
loop_
_entity_poly.entity_id
_entity_poly.type
_entity_poly.pdbx_seq_one_letter_code
_entity_poly.pdbx_strand_id
1 'polypeptide(L)'
;MESQADQLFNHALATVKRGALGAANNYFYQALLSDPAQSRSWVSLIFGLGVMKEGGDQQILLARYALQRMPFVKEVIGSALEAYKYNPKALSEWLNIQLELPDVPEDDKGVIRQVLGELEEMLRKEEAKKAAASSEAAEGEASAQPADGEAPAGEEPAGDAQEGAADEAAQGEEAGDAAETQPEGPPSLEQIAQMPMQLDFLVTHSEEEIFSRIESVSDVPHLLEAGIRLLAFYPSPRGEVWLRRLCRRDDVAPRLKTKSLLAMHWAGLSGNVKLNKFDDSFVIDVAKPSPGLALTLQPEYQTIWHWTVLLLGLVTGKAEQPELADYASGNREAYADKIKEIEASLPPSVITTAEYILLEAYLYYYPRTPSLDNGLDEWGLALLHLIKNVIESMQGSWPLQLPALEGAAEIKMKWLERPILISDPSAQAEDGEQEENGESTEAAASEEAAASEEDKQ
;
A
#
# COMPACT_ATOMS: atom_id res chain seq x y z
N MET A 1 9.37 -1.98 -42.23
CA MET A 1 10.16 -2.29 -41.03
C MET A 1 9.34 -1.81 -39.84
N GLU A 2 9.10 -2.65 -38.85
CA GLU A 2 8.42 -2.22 -37.62
C GLU A 2 9.25 -1.16 -36.92
N SER A 3 8.61 -0.11 -36.38
CA SER A 3 9.31 0.92 -35.62
C SER A 3 9.91 0.33 -34.35
N GLN A 4 10.94 0.97 -33.78
CA GLN A 4 11.51 0.54 -32.50
C GLN A 4 10.45 0.51 -31.39
N ALA A 5 9.56 1.51 -31.35
CA ALA A 5 8.45 1.56 -30.41
C ALA A 5 7.50 0.35 -30.55
N ASP A 6 7.20 -0.07 -31.79
CA ASP A 6 6.36 -1.26 -32.02
C ASP A 6 7.03 -2.55 -31.56
N GLN A 7 8.34 -2.68 -31.78
CA GLN A 7 9.11 -3.84 -31.32
C GLN A 7 9.12 -3.93 -29.79
N LEU A 8 9.39 -2.80 -29.11
CA LEU A 8 9.36 -2.71 -27.65
C LEU A 8 7.97 -3.03 -27.09
N PHE A 9 6.90 -2.47 -27.69
CA PHE A 9 5.53 -2.74 -27.29
C PHE A 9 5.15 -4.23 -27.46
N ASN A 10 5.51 -4.83 -28.61
CA ASN A 10 5.24 -6.25 -28.86
C ASN A 10 6.00 -7.16 -27.88
N HIS A 11 7.24 -6.79 -27.53
CA HIS A 11 8.03 -7.48 -26.51
C HIS A 11 7.43 -7.33 -25.11
N ALA A 12 6.93 -6.14 -24.76
CA ALA A 12 6.19 -5.90 -23.52
C ALA A 12 4.95 -6.81 -23.43
N LEU A 13 4.14 -6.91 -24.49
CA LEU A 13 2.98 -7.82 -24.53
C LEU A 13 3.37 -9.29 -24.36
N ALA A 14 4.47 -9.72 -24.98
CA ALA A 14 4.99 -11.08 -24.79
C ALA A 14 5.43 -11.32 -23.34
N THR A 15 5.94 -10.28 -22.68
CA THR A 15 6.38 -10.30 -21.28
C THR A 15 5.18 -10.34 -20.31
N VAL A 16 4.10 -9.58 -20.57
CA VAL A 16 2.82 -9.67 -19.82
C VAL A 16 2.26 -11.09 -19.86
N LYS A 17 2.26 -11.75 -21.02
CA LYS A 17 1.77 -13.14 -21.17
C LYS A 17 2.52 -14.16 -20.30
N ARG A 18 3.71 -13.81 -19.80
CA ARG A 18 4.51 -14.64 -18.89
C ARG A 18 4.29 -14.30 -17.41
N GLY A 19 3.43 -13.31 -17.10
CA GLY A 19 3.21 -12.80 -15.74
C GLY A 19 4.24 -11.77 -15.26
N ALA A 20 5.20 -11.41 -16.11
CA ALA A 20 6.31 -10.51 -15.78
C ALA A 20 5.91 -9.02 -15.92
N LEU A 21 4.94 -8.58 -15.12
CA LEU A 21 4.30 -7.28 -15.31
C LEU A 21 5.25 -6.07 -15.12
N GLY A 22 6.16 -6.12 -14.14
CA GLY A 22 7.11 -5.04 -13.90
C GLY A 22 8.13 -4.90 -15.03
N ALA A 23 8.67 -6.02 -15.52
CA ALA A 23 9.52 -6.02 -16.71
C ALA A 23 8.77 -5.52 -17.96
N ALA A 24 7.51 -5.92 -18.13
CA ALA A 24 6.68 -5.42 -19.23
C ALA A 24 6.43 -3.90 -19.15
N ASN A 25 6.18 -3.37 -17.95
CA ASN A 25 5.99 -1.93 -17.72
C ASN A 25 7.24 -1.13 -18.10
N ASN A 26 8.43 -1.63 -17.79
CA ASN A 26 9.67 -1.01 -18.24
C ASN A 26 9.76 -0.96 -19.79
N TYR A 27 9.38 -2.04 -20.48
CA TYR A 27 9.34 -2.04 -21.95
C TYR A 27 8.25 -1.12 -22.54
N PHE A 28 7.06 -1.05 -21.92
CA PHE A 28 6.03 -0.08 -22.33
C PHE A 28 6.53 1.36 -22.17
N TYR A 29 7.24 1.64 -21.08
CA TYR A 29 7.81 2.96 -20.84
C TYR A 29 8.92 3.30 -21.85
N GLN A 30 9.82 2.37 -22.17
CA GLN A 30 10.82 2.57 -23.23
C GLN A 30 10.17 2.75 -24.62
N ALA A 31 9.07 2.05 -24.90
CA ALA A 31 8.30 2.24 -26.13
C ALA A 31 7.69 3.65 -26.18
N LEU A 32 7.14 4.13 -25.07
CA LEU A 32 6.60 5.49 -24.91
C LEU A 32 7.69 6.55 -25.11
N LEU A 33 8.89 6.36 -24.57
CA LEU A 33 10.01 7.28 -24.80
C LEU A 33 10.47 7.29 -26.26
N SER A 34 10.35 6.15 -26.96
CA SER A 34 10.69 6.03 -28.37
C SER A 34 9.65 6.68 -29.30
N ASP A 35 8.36 6.60 -28.93
CA ASP A 35 7.25 7.26 -29.63
C ASP A 35 6.18 7.73 -28.62
N PRO A 36 6.27 9.00 -28.15
CA PRO A 36 5.31 9.54 -27.19
C PRO A 36 3.87 9.61 -27.72
N ALA A 37 3.65 9.55 -29.04
CA ALA A 37 2.31 9.57 -29.63
C ALA A 37 1.64 8.18 -29.60
N GLN A 38 2.35 7.12 -29.22
CA GLN A 38 1.84 5.76 -29.21
C GLN A 38 0.88 5.51 -28.02
N SER A 39 -0.41 5.81 -28.21
CA SER A 39 -1.46 5.70 -27.17
C SER A 39 -1.51 4.34 -26.46
N ARG A 40 -1.31 3.24 -27.19
CA ARG A 40 -1.33 1.88 -26.62
C ARG A 40 -0.29 1.67 -25.52
N SER A 41 0.88 2.29 -25.61
CA SER A 41 1.96 2.16 -24.61
C SER A 41 1.59 2.90 -23.32
N TRP A 42 1.02 4.11 -23.45
CA TRP A 42 0.48 4.85 -22.32
C TRP A 42 -0.59 4.07 -21.57
N VAL A 43 -1.61 3.62 -22.29
CA VAL A 43 -2.76 2.90 -21.70
C VAL A 43 -2.29 1.62 -21.01
N SER A 44 -1.42 0.84 -21.68
CA SER A 44 -0.91 -0.42 -21.11
C SER A 44 -0.08 -0.18 -19.85
N LEU A 45 0.74 0.88 -19.83
CA LEU A 45 1.55 1.22 -18.67
C LEU A 45 0.69 1.74 -17.49
N ILE A 46 -0.32 2.58 -17.75
CA ILE A 46 -1.26 3.06 -16.72
C ILE A 46 -1.95 1.88 -16.02
N PHE A 47 -2.45 0.90 -16.79
CA PHE A 47 -3.08 -0.28 -16.21
C PHE A 47 -2.06 -1.18 -15.49
N GLY A 48 -0.87 -1.36 -16.07
CA GLY A 48 0.18 -2.15 -15.46
C GLY A 48 0.61 -1.61 -14.09
N LEU A 49 0.78 -0.29 -13.96
CA LEU A 49 1.08 0.36 -12.67
C LEU A 49 -0.08 0.23 -11.69
N GLY A 50 -1.34 0.34 -12.15
CA GLY A 50 -2.53 0.14 -11.33
C GLY A 50 -2.64 -1.28 -10.77
N VAL A 51 -2.35 -2.31 -11.57
CA VAL A 51 -2.32 -3.71 -11.11
C VAL A 51 -1.20 -3.95 -10.10
N MET A 52 -0.04 -3.31 -10.27
CA MET A 52 1.07 -3.36 -9.30
C MET A 52 0.85 -2.47 -8.07
N LYS A 53 -0.27 -1.73 -8.00
CA LYS A 53 -0.58 -0.76 -6.93
C LYS A 53 0.49 0.32 -6.75
N GLU A 54 1.17 0.72 -7.83
CA GLU A 54 2.13 1.84 -7.84
C GLU A 54 1.40 3.16 -8.06
N GLY A 55 0.57 3.55 -7.09
CA GLY A 55 -0.36 4.68 -7.22
C GLY A 55 0.32 6.02 -7.51
N GLY A 56 1.50 6.29 -6.93
CA GLY A 56 2.26 7.52 -7.19
C GLY A 56 2.70 7.63 -8.64
N ASP A 57 3.43 6.63 -9.15
CA ASP A 57 3.85 6.58 -10.55
C ASP A 57 2.64 6.55 -11.51
N GLN A 58 1.54 5.90 -11.12
CA GLN A 58 0.30 5.89 -11.91
C GLN A 58 -0.32 7.30 -12.01
N GLN A 59 -0.39 8.06 -10.91
CA GLN A 59 -0.85 9.45 -10.91
C GLN A 59 0.03 10.31 -11.83
N ILE A 60 1.36 10.23 -11.68
CA ILE A 60 2.31 10.98 -12.52
C ILE A 60 2.07 10.68 -14.00
N LEU A 61 1.94 9.40 -14.35
CA LEU A 61 1.70 8.99 -15.73
C LEU A 61 0.34 9.46 -16.26
N LEU A 62 -0.71 9.41 -15.45
CA LEU A 62 -2.04 9.92 -15.81
C LEU A 62 -2.04 11.44 -16.04
N ALA A 63 -1.29 12.19 -15.23
CA ALA A 63 -1.11 13.63 -15.40
C ALA A 63 -0.40 13.92 -16.74
N ARG A 64 0.72 13.25 -17.00
CA ARG A 64 1.46 13.35 -18.26
C ARG A 64 0.58 12.96 -19.47
N TYR A 65 -0.25 11.91 -19.34
CA TYR A 65 -1.20 11.47 -20.36
C TYR A 65 -2.20 12.56 -20.76
N ALA A 66 -2.83 13.21 -19.78
CA ALA A 66 -3.79 14.27 -20.04
C ALA A 66 -3.13 15.50 -20.65
N LEU A 67 -2.00 15.96 -20.10
CA LEU A 67 -1.31 17.17 -20.57
C LEU A 67 -0.71 16.99 -21.98
N GLN A 68 -0.34 15.77 -22.35
CA GLN A 68 0.07 15.43 -23.72
C GLN A 68 -1.11 15.41 -24.72
N ARG A 69 -2.35 15.55 -24.24
CA ARG A 69 -3.60 15.47 -25.02
C ARG A 69 -3.71 14.15 -25.79
N MET A 70 -3.40 13.05 -25.10
CA MET A 70 -3.56 11.71 -25.67
C MET A 70 -5.04 11.41 -26.00
N PRO A 71 -5.32 10.53 -26.97
CA PRO A 71 -6.70 10.20 -27.38
C PRO A 71 -7.57 9.76 -26.22
N PHE A 72 -8.88 9.97 -26.32
CA PHE A 72 -9.80 9.56 -25.28
C PHE A 72 -9.90 8.03 -25.20
N VAL A 73 -9.75 7.49 -23.99
CA VAL A 73 -9.91 6.05 -23.69
C VAL A 73 -10.76 5.93 -22.44
N LYS A 74 -11.98 5.42 -22.58
CA LYS A 74 -12.98 5.34 -21.51
C LYS A 74 -12.46 4.60 -20.28
N GLU A 75 -11.72 3.52 -20.49
CA GLU A 75 -11.19 2.68 -19.42
C GLU A 75 -10.12 3.41 -18.57
N VAL A 76 -9.48 4.44 -19.11
CA VAL A 76 -8.49 5.25 -18.37
C VAL A 76 -9.18 6.15 -17.33
N ILE A 77 -10.44 6.54 -17.54
CA ILE A 77 -11.20 7.34 -16.56
C ILE A 77 -11.28 6.62 -15.22
N GLY A 78 -11.57 5.31 -15.22
CA GLY A 78 -11.64 4.52 -13.99
C GLY A 78 -10.30 4.51 -13.23
N SER A 79 -9.19 4.48 -13.97
CA SER A 79 -7.85 4.58 -13.37
C SER A 79 -7.60 5.96 -12.78
N ALA A 80 -8.04 7.04 -13.44
CA ALA A 80 -7.91 8.40 -12.94
C ALA A 80 -8.75 8.65 -11.68
N LEU A 81 -9.99 8.16 -11.66
CA LEU A 81 -10.87 8.25 -10.48
C LEU A 81 -10.24 7.57 -9.26
N GLU A 82 -9.69 6.38 -9.44
CA GLU A 82 -9.04 5.65 -8.35
C GLU A 82 -7.73 6.31 -7.92
N ALA A 83 -6.88 6.69 -8.89
CA ALA A 83 -5.58 7.29 -8.62
C ALA A 83 -5.72 8.64 -7.89
N TYR A 84 -6.65 9.50 -8.31
CA TYR A 84 -6.83 10.84 -7.75
C TYR A 84 -7.93 10.94 -6.69
N LYS A 85 -8.41 9.82 -6.13
CA LYS A 85 -9.51 9.83 -5.14
C LYS A 85 -9.26 10.74 -3.92
N TYR A 86 -7.99 10.98 -3.57
CA TYR A 86 -7.58 11.88 -2.48
C TYR A 86 -6.99 13.21 -2.97
N ASN A 87 -7.05 13.50 -4.26
CA ASN A 87 -6.68 14.78 -4.85
C ASN A 87 -7.77 15.26 -5.81
N PRO A 88 -8.92 15.73 -5.27
CA PRO A 88 -10.08 16.16 -6.08
C PRO A 88 -9.75 17.32 -7.02
N LYS A 89 -8.75 18.15 -6.69
CA LYS A 89 -8.25 19.23 -7.54
C LYS A 89 -7.58 18.68 -8.81
N ALA A 90 -6.60 17.80 -8.68
CA ALA A 90 -5.94 17.20 -9.84
C ALA A 90 -6.94 16.38 -10.68
N LEU A 91 -7.89 15.70 -10.04
CA LEU A 91 -8.94 14.96 -10.73
C LEU A 91 -9.83 15.88 -11.57
N SER A 92 -10.26 17.03 -11.04
CA SER A 92 -11.11 17.97 -11.78
C SER A 92 -10.35 18.60 -12.95
N GLU A 93 -9.08 18.97 -12.78
CA GLU A 93 -8.20 19.43 -13.86
C GLU A 93 -8.06 18.36 -14.96
N TRP A 94 -7.83 17.10 -14.56
CA TRP A 94 -7.71 15.97 -15.50
C TRP A 94 -8.99 15.76 -16.32
N LEU A 95 -10.16 15.74 -15.66
CA LEU A 95 -11.46 15.55 -16.31
C LEU A 95 -11.83 16.72 -17.24
N ASN A 96 -11.48 17.96 -16.86
CA ASN A 96 -11.66 19.13 -17.72
C ASN A 96 -10.85 19.01 -19.01
N ILE A 97 -9.58 18.59 -18.92
CA ILE A 97 -8.74 18.35 -20.12
C ILE A 97 -9.36 17.27 -21.01
N GLN A 98 -9.89 16.18 -20.42
CA GLN A 98 -10.55 15.15 -21.22
C GLN A 98 -11.78 15.68 -21.95
N LEU A 99 -12.61 16.53 -21.33
CA LEU A 99 -13.79 17.12 -21.97
C LEU A 99 -13.46 18.00 -23.19
N GLU A 100 -12.27 18.59 -23.23
CA GLU A 100 -11.80 19.41 -24.35
C GLU A 100 -11.38 18.57 -25.56
N LEU A 101 -11.19 17.26 -25.40
CA LEU A 101 -10.79 16.38 -26.50
C LEU A 101 -11.93 16.23 -27.52
N PRO A 102 -11.61 16.32 -28.83
CA PRO A 102 -12.63 16.33 -29.88
C PRO A 102 -13.32 14.97 -30.09
N ASP A 103 -12.68 13.88 -29.67
CA ASP A 103 -13.06 12.49 -29.89
C ASP A 103 -13.89 11.86 -28.75
N VAL A 104 -14.18 12.62 -27.69
CA VAL A 104 -15.01 12.10 -26.58
C VAL A 104 -16.47 11.94 -27.03
N PRO A 105 -17.08 10.75 -26.88
CA PRO A 105 -18.51 10.55 -27.14
C PRO A 105 -19.38 11.43 -26.24
N GLU A 106 -20.50 11.94 -26.76
CA GLU A 106 -21.38 12.83 -25.97
C GLU A 106 -21.95 12.17 -24.71
N ASP A 107 -22.24 10.86 -24.76
CA ASP A 107 -22.69 10.10 -23.60
C ASP A 107 -21.64 10.11 -22.48
N ASP A 108 -20.36 9.92 -22.83
CA ASP A 108 -19.25 9.95 -21.89
C ASP A 108 -18.97 11.38 -21.39
N LYS A 109 -19.11 12.41 -22.24
CA LYS A 109 -19.05 13.81 -21.78
C LYS A 109 -20.12 14.13 -20.76
N GLY A 110 -21.33 13.57 -20.93
CA GLY A 110 -22.42 13.71 -19.96
C GLY A 110 -22.02 13.19 -18.58
N VAL A 111 -21.46 11.99 -18.52
CA VAL A 111 -20.97 11.38 -17.27
C VAL A 111 -19.82 12.20 -16.67
N ILE A 112 -18.84 12.62 -17.47
CA ILE A 112 -17.70 13.40 -16.99
C ILE A 112 -18.17 14.74 -16.39
N ARG A 113 -19.09 15.44 -17.05
CA ARG A 113 -19.67 16.70 -16.52
C ARG A 113 -20.40 16.50 -15.20
N GLN A 114 -21.10 15.38 -15.03
CA GLN A 114 -21.76 15.07 -13.77
C GLN A 114 -20.73 14.93 -12.64
N VAL A 115 -19.71 14.10 -12.85
CA VAL A 115 -18.64 13.88 -11.85
C VAL A 115 -17.91 15.20 -11.54
N LEU A 116 -17.61 16.02 -12.55
CA LEU A 116 -17.01 17.34 -12.36
C LEU A 116 -17.89 18.26 -11.50
N GLY A 117 -19.20 18.30 -11.75
CA GLY A 117 -20.11 19.12 -10.94
C GLY A 117 -20.12 18.72 -9.46
N GLU A 118 -20.08 17.40 -9.18
CA GLU A 118 -19.98 16.86 -7.82
C GLU A 118 -18.64 17.23 -7.16
N LEU A 119 -17.52 17.13 -7.88
CA LEU A 119 -16.18 17.50 -7.41
C LEU A 119 -16.06 19.01 -7.13
N GLU A 120 -16.56 19.86 -8.02
CA GLU A 120 -16.56 21.32 -7.84
C GLU A 120 -17.38 21.75 -6.62
N GLU A 121 -18.51 21.08 -6.37
CA GLU A 121 -19.30 21.32 -5.16
C GLU A 121 -18.53 20.92 -3.89
N MET A 122 -17.84 19.77 -3.92
CA MET A 122 -16.99 19.30 -2.83
C MET A 122 -15.86 20.29 -2.52
N LEU A 123 -15.10 20.71 -3.54
CA LEU A 123 -14.01 21.68 -3.41
C LEU A 123 -14.50 23.02 -2.85
N ARG A 124 -15.64 23.53 -3.34
CA ARG A 124 -16.24 24.78 -2.84
C ARG A 124 -16.63 24.70 -1.36
N LYS A 125 -17.12 23.53 -0.91
CA LYS A 125 -17.45 23.29 0.51
C LYS A 125 -16.19 23.27 1.37
N GLU A 126 -15.10 22.67 0.88
CA GLU A 126 -13.82 22.65 1.59
C GLU A 126 -13.20 24.04 1.71
N GLU A 127 -13.21 24.83 0.62
CA GLU A 127 -12.74 26.21 0.62
C GLU A 127 -13.55 27.08 1.58
N ALA A 128 -14.88 26.96 1.57
CA ALA A 128 -15.74 27.68 2.52
C ALA A 128 -15.45 27.30 3.98
N LYS A 129 -15.19 26.02 4.26
CA LYS A 129 -14.83 25.53 5.60
C LYS A 129 -13.46 26.07 6.05
N LYS A 130 -12.47 26.08 5.15
CA LYS A 130 -11.15 26.65 5.43
C LYS A 130 -11.22 28.16 5.67
N ALA A 131 -11.98 28.89 4.85
CA ALA A 131 -12.21 30.32 5.02
C ALA A 131 -12.85 30.63 6.39
N ALA A 132 -13.88 29.88 6.79
CA ALA A 132 -14.52 30.03 8.10
C ALA A 132 -13.55 29.76 9.27
N ALA A 133 -12.75 28.69 9.18
CA ALA A 133 -11.75 28.38 10.20
C ALA A 133 -10.66 29.46 10.30
N SER A 134 -10.23 30.03 9.17
CA SER A 134 -9.25 31.12 9.16
C SER A 134 -9.78 32.42 9.76
N SER A 135 -11.08 32.73 9.60
CA SER A 135 -11.70 33.88 10.25
C SER A 135 -11.85 33.70 11.76
N GLU A 136 -12.18 32.50 12.23
CA GLU A 136 -12.28 32.21 13.67
C GLU A 136 -10.91 32.25 14.37
N ALA A 137 -9.84 31.78 13.71
CA ALA A 137 -8.48 31.88 14.23
C ALA A 137 -8.00 33.33 14.36
N ALA A 138 -8.31 34.18 13.37
CA ALA A 138 -7.94 35.60 13.39
C ALA A 138 -8.69 36.40 14.48
N GLU A 139 -9.93 36.04 14.81
CA GLU A 139 -10.69 36.65 15.91
C GLU A 139 -10.23 36.16 17.30
N GLY A 140 -9.72 34.92 17.40
CA GLY A 140 -9.17 34.36 18.64
C GLY A 140 -7.86 35.01 19.08
N GLU A 141 -6.96 35.35 18.14
CA GLU A 141 -5.71 36.06 18.45
C GLU A 141 -5.92 37.53 18.82
N ALA A 142 -6.98 38.18 18.32
CA ALA A 142 -7.31 39.56 18.64
C ALA A 142 -7.82 39.78 20.09
N SER A 143 -8.15 38.70 20.82
CA SER A 143 -8.67 38.75 22.21
C SER A 143 -7.58 38.49 23.27
N ALA A 144 -6.36 38.12 22.88
CA ALA A 144 -5.22 37.96 23.79
C ALA A 144 -4.52 39.31 24.02
N GLN A 145 -5.17 40.23 24.75
CA GLN A 145 -4.52 41.40 25.31
C GLN A 145 -3.44 40.95 26.33
N PRO A 146 -2.18 41.42 26.22
CA PRO A 146 -1.19 41.17 27.27
C PRO A 146 -1.63 41.89 28.54
N ALA A 147 -1.91 41.13 29.59
CA ALA A 147 -2.05 41.68 30.93
C ALA A 147 -0.68 42.25 31.35
N ASP A 148 -0.68 43.54 31.73
CA ASP A 148 0.46 44.25 32.31
C ASP A 148 1.13 43.40 33.40
N GLY A 149 2.35 42.94 33.13
CA GLY A 149 3.18 42.18 34.05
C GLY A 149 4.54 42.85 34.20
N GLU A 150 4.79 43.34 35.42
CA GLU A 150 5.96 44.07 35.87
C GLU A 150 7.31 43.45 35.46
N ALA A 151 8.24 44.33 35.08
CA ALA A 151 9.65 44.03 34.89
C ALA A 151 10.35 43.78 36.24
N PRO A 152 11.16 42.70 36.38
CA PRO A 152 12.26 42.68 37.31
C PRO A 152 13.59 42.96 36.58
N ALA A 153 14.38 43.81 37.23
CA ALA A 153 15.75 44.17 36.87
C ALA A 153 16.76 43.13 37.40
N GLY A 154 17.93 43.07 36.74
CA GLY A 154 19.17 42.40 37.20
C GLY A 154 19.29 40.94 36.76
N GLU A 155 20.43 40.39 36.34
CA GLU A 155 21.84 40.79 36.42
C GLU A 155 22.61 40.12 35.26
N GLU A 156 23.65 40.79 34.76
CA GLU A 156 24.71 40.19 33.94
C GLU A 156 25.53 39.19 34.78
N PRO A 157 26.21 38.22 34.15
CA PRO A 157 27.65 38.45 34.04
C PRO A 157 28.28 38.05 32.71
N ALA A 158 29.32 38.82 32.41
CA ALA A 158 30.36 38.55 31.43
C ALA A 158 31.11 37.23 31.66
N GLY A 159 31.60 36.63 30.58
CA GLY A 159 32.48 35.46 30.60
C GLY A 159 33.05 35.15 29.21
N ASP A 160 34.31 35.53 29.03
CA ASP A 160 35.10 35.55 27.81
C ASP A 160 35.37 34.17 27.13
N ALA A 161 35.40 34.23 25.79
CA ALA A 161 36.41 33.73 24.83
C ALA A 161 37.23 32.44 25.08
N GLN A 162 37.23 31.54 24.06
CA GLN A 162 38.38 31.08 23.24
C GLN A 162 37.95 29.85 22.38
N GLU A 163 37.98 29.87 21.05
CA GLU A 163 39.09 29.84 20.05
C GLU A 163 39.42 28.42 19.52
N GLY A 164 39.43 28.30 18.18
CA GLY A 164 39.87 27.17 17.34
C GLY A 164 38.78 26.70 16.37
N ALA A 165 38.62 27.14 15.11
CA ALA A 165 39.55 27.22 13.96
C ALA A 165 40.33 25.90 13.76
N ALA A 166 40.37 25.23 12.60
CA ALA A 166 39.88 25.44 11.25
C ALA A 166 39.94 24.09 10.51
N ASP A 167 39.13 23.86 9.46
CA ASP A 167 39.66 23.71 8.09
C ASP A 167 38.52 23.67 7.05
N GLU A 168 38.58 24.61 6.12
CA GLU A 168 37.76 24.76 4.92
C GLU A 168 38.48 24.13 3.71
N ALA A 169 37.73 23.48 2.82
CA ALA A 169 37.88 23.50 1.34
C ALA A 169 36.93 22.46 0.73
N ALA A 170 36.13 22.68 -0.32
CA ALA A 170 35.86 23.81 -1.20
C ALA A 170 34.51 23.48 -1.94
N GLN A 171 33.53 24.39 -1.93
CA GLN A 171 33.06 25.25 -3.03
C GLN A 171 32.26 24.59 -4.18
N GLY A 172 31.07 25.18 -4.41
CA GLY A 172 30.16 24.97 -5.55
C GLY A 172 28.71 25.23 -5.09
N GLU A 173 28.25 26.47 -4.85
CA GLU A 173 27.77 27.51 -5.79
C GLU A 173 26.32 27.90 -5.37
N GLU A 174 26.16 29.20 -5.09
CA GLU A 174 24.96 30.03 -4.89
C GLU A 174 23.56 29.38 -4.98
N ALA A 175 22.95 29.12 -3.82
CA ALA A 175 21.49 29.12 -3.67
C ALA A 175 21.09 30.42 -2.95
N GLY A 176 20.55 31.37 -3.71
CA GLY A 176 19.86 32.52 -3.12
C GLY A 176 18.65 32.05 -2.34
N ASP A 177 18.42 32.69 -1.19
CA ASP A 177 17.21 32.61 -0.36
C ASP A 177 15.95 32.91 -1.19
N ALA A 178 15.47 31.91 -1.92
CA ALA A 178 14.07 31.78 -2.27
C ALA A 178 13.45 30.97 -1.15
N ALA A 179 12.82 31.66 -0.20
CA ALA A 179 11.91 31.02 0.73
C ALA A 179 10.91 30.20 -0.12
N GLU A 180 11.07 28.87 -0.10
CA GLU A 180 10.09 27.92 -0.63
C GLU A 180 8.79 28.17 0.13
N THR A 181 7.94 29.03 -0.43
CA THR A 181 6.51 29.04 -0.13
C THR A 181 6.02 27.66 -0.53
N GLN A 182 5.95 26.75 0.44
CA GLN A 182 5.30 25.46 0.25
C GLN A 182 3.91 25.73 -0.34
N PRO A 183 3.57 25.15 -1.50
CA PRO A 183 2.31 25.43 -2.15
C PRO A 183 1.17 25.11 -1.18
N GLU A 184 0.33 26.10 -0.89
CA GLU A 184 -0.86 25.93 -0.06
C GLU A 184 -1.85 25.01 -0.78
N GLY A 185 -1.84 23.72 -0.44
CA GLY A 185 -2.84 22.75 -0.86
C GLY A 185 -2.30 21.55 -1.65
N PRO A 186 -3.20 20.62 -2.03
CA PRO A 186 -2.82 19.46 -2.83
C PRO A 186 -2.24 19.89 -4.19
N PRO A 187 -1.27 19.13 -4.74
CA PRO A 187 -0.58 19.51 -5.96
C PRO A 187 -1.53 19.52 -7.16
N SER A 188 -1.36 20.48 -8.07
CA SER A 188 -2.06 20.51 -9.36
C SER A 188 -1.60 19.38 -10.27
N LEU A 189 -2.34 19.14 -11.34
CA LEU A 189 -2.02 18.15 -12.34
C LEU A 189 -0.67 18.42 -13.01
N GLU A 190 -0.33 19.68 -13.30
CA GLU A 190 0.96 20.07 -13.86
C GLU A 190 2.11 19.79 -12.89
N GLN A 191 1.91 20.06 -11.60
CA GLN A 191 2.90 19.77 -10.57
C GLN A 191 3.14 18.26 -10.46
N ILE A 192 2.07 17.46 -10.48
CA ILE A 192 2.16 15.99 -10.46
C ILE A 192 2.90 15.47 -11.70
N ALA A 193 2.59 15.99 -12.89
CA ALA A 193 3.23 15.54 -14.13
C ALA A 193 4.75 15.74 -14.15
N GLN A 194 5.25 16.74 -13.41
CA GLN A 194 6.68 17.06 -13.29
C GLN A 194 7.41 16.21 -12.26
N MET A 195 6.70 15.48 -11.40
CA MET A 195 7.33 14.60 -10.42
C MET A 195 8.07 13.45 -11.11
N PRO A 196 9.21 13.00 -10.56
CA PRO A 196 9.94 11.85 -11.10
C PRO A 196 9.25 10.53 -10.75
N MET A 197 9.17 9.62 -11.72
CA MET A 197 8.75 8.23 -11.53
C MET A 197 9.96 7.30 -11.35
N GLN A 198 9.74 6.09 -10.81
CA GLN A 198 10.79 5.07 -10.71
C GLN A 198 11.34 4.68 -12.09
N LEU A 199 10.47 4.63 -13.09
CA LEU A 199 10.84 4.30 -14.47
C LEU A 199 11.68 5.39 -15.14
N ASP A 200 11.48 6.67 -14.80
CA ASP A 200 12.33 7.77 -15.26
C ASP A 200 13.78 7.54 -14.79
N PHE A 201 13.93 7.17 -13.52
CA PHE A 201 15.23 6.87 -12.91
C PHE A 201 15.92 5.69 -13.60
N LEU A 202 15.20 4.58 -13.82
CA LEU A 202 15.78 3.37 -14.42
C LEU A 202 16.32 3.57 -15.84
N VAL A 203 15.70 4.44 -16.64
CA VAL A 203 16.15 4.70 -18.02
C VAL A 203 17.31 5.69 -18.07
N THR A 204 17.44 6.55 -17.06
CA THR A 204 18.44 7.64 -17.04
C THR A 204 19.73 7.27 -16.32
N HIS A 205 19.73 6.20 -15.52
CA HIS A 205 20.86 5.80 -14.69
C HIS A 205 21.47 4.48 -15.16
N SER A 206 22.78 4.35 -14.94
CA SER A 206 23.52 3.11 -15.15
C SER A 206 23.17 2.03 -14.12
N GLU A 207 23.50 0.78 -14.43
CA GLU A 207 23.31 -0.34 -13.48
C GLU A 207 24.02 -0.07 -12.14
N GLU A 208 25.23 0.50 -12.17
CA GLU A 208 25.99 0.81 -10.95
C GLU A 208 25.28 1.85 -10.08
N GLU A 209 24.73 2.91 -10.67
CA GLU A 209 23.97 3.94 -9.95
C GLU A 209 22.66 3.40 -9.38
N ILE A 210 21.95 2.54 -10.14
CA ILE A 210 20.74 1.87 -9.67
C ILE A 210 21.05 1.02 -8.44
N PHE A 211 22.11 0.20 -8.48
CA PHE A 211 22.46 -0.64 -7.34
C PHE A 211 23.05 0.14 -6.17
N SER A 212 23.79 1.22 -6.42
CA SER A 212 24.25 2.14 -5.36
C SER A 212 23.06 2.68 -4.55
N ARG A 213 21.99 3.10 -5.23
CA ARG A 213 20.75 3.56 -4.59
C ARG A 213 20.02 2.45 -3.82
N ILE A 214 19.97 1.23 -4.37
CA ILE A 214 19.34 0.08 -3.68
C ILE A 214 20.12 -0.30 -2.43
N GLU A 215 21.46 -0.30 -2.51
CA GLU A 215 22.33 -0.63 -1.39
C GLU A 215 22.24 0.43 -0.29
N SER A 216 22.13 1.73 -0.65
CA SER A 216 22.00 2.81 0.33
C SER A 216 20.69 2.76 1.14
N VAL A 217 19.64 2.12 0.62
CA VAL A 217 18.37 1.93 1.35
C VAL A 217 18.26 0.56 2.02
N SER A 218 19.24 -0.33 1.83
CA SER A 218 19.13 -1.73 2.22
C SER A 218 19.17 -1.99 3.72
N ASP A 219 19.75 -1.06 4.48
CA ASP A 219 19.88 -1.11 5.94
C ASP A 219 18.85 -0.22 6.65
N VAL A 220 17.98 0.47 5.90
CA VAL A 220 16.95 1.36 6.44
C VAL A 220 15.58 0.71 6.24
N PRO A 221 14.97 0.07 7.27
CA PRO A 221 13.79 -0.79 7.10
C PRO A 221 12.61 -0.12 6.38
N HIS A 222 12.37 1.17 6.63
CA HIS A 222 11.28 1.92 6.01
C HIS A 222 11.57 2.32 4.54
N LEU A 223 12.82 2.33 4.11
CA LEU A 223 13.22 2.61 2.72
C LEU A 223 13.51 1.34 1.91
N LEU A 224 13.76 0.20 2.56
CA LEU A 224 14.05 -1.08 1.91
C LEU A 224 12.96 -1.46 0.89
N GLU A 225 11.69 -1.14 1.19
CA GLU A 225 10.58 -1.38 0.28
C GLU A 225 10.74 -0.65 -1.07
N ALA A 226 11.26 0.57 -1.07
CA ALA A 226 11.49 1.33 -2.31
C ALA A 226 12.53 0.63 -3.21
N GLY A 227 13.58 0.05 -2.61
CA GLY A 227 14.57 -0.76 -3.34
C GLY A 227 13.96 -2.03 -3.93
N ILE A 228 13.09 -2.72 -3.17
CA ILE A 228 12.38 -3.91 -3.64
C ILE A 228 11.48 -3.57 -4.84
N ARG A 229 10.71 -2.47 -4.76
CA ARG A 229 9.81 -2.01 -5.84
C ARG A 229 10.58 -1.67 -7.11
N LEU A 230 11.70 -0.95 -6.98
CA LEU A 230 12.54 -0.60 -8.12
C LEU A 230 13.02 -1.84 -8.89
N LEU A 231 13.40 -2.90 -8.18
CA LEU A 231 13.83 -4.16 -8.79
C LEU A 231 12.71 -4.94 -9.48
N ALA A 232 11.43 -4.68 -9.16
CA ALA A 232 10.31 -5.30 -9.90
C ALA A 232 10.29 -4.86 -11.37
N PHE A 233 10.78 -3.66 -11.68
CA PHE A 233 10.88 -3.10 -13.03
C PHE A 233 12.21 -3.38 -13.73
N TYR A 234 13.23 -3.83 -12.98
CA TYR A 234 14.59 -3.97 -13.45
C TYR A 234 15.12 -5.41 -13.32
N PRO A 235 14.76 -6.31 -14.25
CA PRO A 235 15.23 -7.68 -14.22
C PRO A 235 16.74 -7.74 -14.50
N SER A 236 17.53 -8.09 -13.49
CA SER A 236 18.99 -8.26 -13.59
C SER A 236 19.48 -9.41 -12.70
N PRO A 237 20.60 -10.08 -13.07
CA PRO A 237 21.18 -11.14 -12.24
C PRO A 237 21.56 -10.66 -10.84
N ARG A 238 22.10 -9.44 -10.71
CA ARG A 238 22.46 -8.85 -9.42
C ARG A 238 21.22 -8.57 -8.57
N GLY A 239 20.14 -8.08 -9.19
CA GLY A 239 18.86 -7.82 -8.53
C GLY A 239 18.20 -9.11 -8.04
N GLU A 240 18.24 -10.16 -8.86
CA GLU A 240 17.76 -11.49 -8.47
C GLU A 240 18.50 -12.04 -7.24
N VAL A 241 19.84 -11.99 -7.25
CA VAL A 241 20.66 -12.45 -6.10
C VAL A 241 20.31 -11.66 -4.84
N TRP A 242 20.10 -10.35 -4.97
CA TRP A 242 19.75 -9.47 -3.86
C TRP A 242 18.36 -9.80 -3.28
N LEU A 243 17.32 -9.90 -4.11
CA LEU A 243 15.96 -10.26 -3.67
C LEU A 243 15.91 -11.65 -3.03
N ARG A 244 16.60 -12.65 -3.61
CA ARG A 244 16.72 -14.00 -3.03
C ARG A 244 17.46 -14.00 -1.69
N ARG A 245 18.37 -13.06 -1.45
CA ARG A 245 19.05 -12.90 -0.16
C ARG A 245 18.10 -12.30 0.88
N LEU A 246 17.32 -11.27 0.52
CA LEU A 246 16.32 -10.70 1.41
C LEU A 246 15.31 -11.72 1.93
N CYS A 247 14.82 -12.62 1.07
CA CYS A 247 13.87 -13.66 1.47
C CYS A 247 14.40 -14.61 2.58
N ARG A 248 15.72 -14.65 2.81
CA ARG A 248 16.37 -15.55 3.78
C ARG A 248 16.92 -14.85 5.04
N ARG A 249 17.00 -13.52 5.02
CA ARG A 249 17.55 -12.69 6.11
C ARG A 249 16.62 -12.69 7.32
N ASP A 250 17.12 -12.87 8.53
CA ASP A 250 16.26 -12.92 9.73
C ASP A 250 15.85 -11.52 10.22
N ASP A 251 16.66 -10.51 9.92
CA ASP A 251 16.45 -9.10 10.26
C ASP A 251 15.47 -8.36 9.32
N VAL A 252 14.97 -9.02 8.28
CA VAL A 252 13.99 -8.44 7.34
C VAL A 252 12.57 -8.81 7.75
N ALA A 253 11.72 -7.80 7.86
CA ALA A 253 10.30 -7.98 8.20
C ALA A 253 9.60 -8.98 7.25
N PRO A 254 8.74 -9.89 7.75
CA PRO A 254 8.06 -10.90 6.95
C PRO A 254 7.33 -10.34 5.71
N ARG A 255 6.67 -9.18 5.84
CA ARG A 255 5.98 -8.53 4.71
C ARG A 255 6.94 -8.18 3.56
N LEU A 256 8.13 -7.66 3.87
CA LEU A 256 9.13 -7.27 2.87
C LEU A 256 9.74 -8.49 2.17
N LYS A 257 9.82 -9.63 2.85
CA LYS A 257 10.21 -10.90 2.23
C LYS A 257 9.19 -11.36 1.19
N THR A 258 7.89 -11.21 1.45
CA THR A 258 6.83 -11.50 0.46
C THR A 258 6.85 -10.50 -0.69
N LYS A 259 6.99 -9.19 -0.40
CA LYS A 259 7.13 -8.17 -1.44
C LYS A 259 8.36 -8.43 -2.33
N SER A 260 9.44 -8.99 -1.77
CA SER A 260 10.62 -9.43 -2.52
C SER A 260 10.30 -10.60 -3.47
N LEU A 261 9.53 -11.59 -3.03
CA LEU A 261 9.02 -12.67 -3.91
C LEU A 261 8.15 -12.09 -5.04
N LEU A 262 7.28 -11.14 -4.70
CA LEU A 262 6.37 -10.50 -5.65
C LEU A 262 7.14 -9.67 -6.69
N ALA A 263 8.16 -8.92 -6.26
CA ALA A 263 9.05 -8.21 -7.16
C ALA A 263 9.77 -9.16 -8.12
N MET A 264 10.25 -10.32 -7.65
CA MET A 264 10.84 -11.34 -8.52
C MET A 264 9.82 -11.90 -9.53
N HIS A 265 8.58 -12.15 -9.09
CA HIS A 265 7.50 -12.61 -9.95
C HIS A 265 7.20 -11.59 -11.06
N TRP A 266 7.05 -10.31 -10.71
CA TRP A 266 6.79 -9.23 -11.66
C TRP A 266 7.98 -8.89 -12.56
N ALA A 267 9.21 -9.11 -12.09
CA ALA A 267 10.40 -9.02 -12.94
C ALA A 267 10.50 -10.19 -13.94
N GLY A 268 9.67 -11.22 -13.81
CA GLY A 268 9.68 -12.39 -14.69
C GLY A 268 10.78 -13.40 -14.37
N LEU A 269 11.29 -13.38 -13.14
CA LEU A 269 12.27 -14.35 -12.67
C LEU A 269 11.59 -15.70 -12.42
N SER A 270 12.35 -16.77 -12.54
CA SER A 270 11.83 -18.14 -12.44
C SER A 270 12.60 -19.00 -11.46
N GLY A 271 12.01 -20.14 -11.10
CA GLY A 271 12.61 -21.14 -10.24
C GLY A 271 12.31 -20.93 -8.76
N ASN A 272 12.87 -21.84 -7.96
CA ASN A 272 12.57 -21.97 -6.56
C ASN A 272 13.32 -20.94 -5.71
N VAL A 273 12.61 -20.27 -4.79
CA VAL A 273 13.18 -19.37 -3.79
C VAL A 273 12.96 -19.95 -2.41
N LYS A 274 14.02 -19.98 -1.60
CA LYS A 274 13.93 -20.27 -0.18
C LYS A 274 13.48 -19.02 0.57
N LEU A 275 12.38 -19.13 1.29
CA LEU A 275 11.79 -18.07 2.12
C LEU A 275 11.87 -18.49 3.59
N ASN A 276 12.50 -17.68 4.44
CA ASN A 276 12.57 -17.93 5.88
C ASN A 276 11.64 -16.95 6.62
N LYS A 277 10.66 -17.47 7.35
CA LYS A 277 9.73 -16.68 8.16
C LYS A 277 9.25 -17.49 9.36
N PHE A 278 9.11 -16.83 10.51
CA PHE A 278 8.56 -17.45 11.72
C PHE A 278 9.31 -18.74 12.10
N ASP A 279 10.63 -18.71 11.99
CA ASP A 279 11.56 -19.85 12.19
C ASP A 279 11.34 -21.05 11.25
N ASP A 280 10.42 -20.95 10.31
CA ASP A 280 10.18 -21.93 9.27
C ASP A 280 10.89 -21.55 7.96
N SER A 281 11.14 -22.58 7.17
CA SER A 281 11.69 -22.44 5.83
C SER A 281 10.75 -23.02 4.77
N PHE A 282 10.38 -22.17 3.82
CA PHE A 282 9.50 -22.50 2.71
C PHE A 282 10.28 -22.47 1.39
N VAL A 283 9.82 -23.27 0.41
CA VAL A 283 10.35 -23.24 -0.96
C VAL A 283 9.21 -22.86 -1.89
N ILE A 284 9.32 -21.72 -2.56
CA ILE A 284 8.29 -21.15 -3.42
C ILE A 284 8.78 -21.13 -4.86
N ASP A 285 8.01 -21.70 -5.79
CA ASP A 285 8.23 -21.50 -7.22
C ASP A 285 7.70 -20.11 -7.62
N VAL A 286 8.59 -19.18 -7.93
CA VAL A 286 8.21 -17.79 -8.28
C VAL A 286 7.45 -17.71 -9.60
N ALA A 287 7.63 -18.66 -10.51
CA ALA A 287 6.91 -18.65 -11.78
C ALA A 287 5.46 -19.13 -11.62
N LYS A 288 5.21 -20.01 -10.64
CA LYS A 288 3.89 -20.58 -10.35
C LYS A 288 3.69 -20.72 -8.83
N PRO A 289 3.57 -19.59 -8.11
CA PRO A 289 3.48 -19.60 -6.66
C PRO A 289 2.19 -20.29 -6.19
N SER A 290 2.32 -21.09 -5.13
CA SER A 290 1.19 -21.73 -4.45
C SER A 290 1.37 -21.56 -2.92
N PRO A 291 0.48 -20.83 -2.24
CA PRO A 291 -0.67 -20.09 -2.77
C PRO A 291 -0.26 -18.96 -3.73
N GLY A 292 -1.22 -18.46 -4.50
CA GLY A 292 -1.00 -17.41 -5.51
C GLY A 292 -0.32 -16.18 -4.90
N LEU A 293 0.52 -15.50 -5.70
CA LEU A 293 1.28 -14.32 -5.28
C LEU A 293 0.76 -13.07 -5.99
N ALA A 294 -0.04 -12.26 -5.30
CA ALA A 294 -0.66 -11.05 -5.86
C ALA A 294 -0.90 -9.99 -4.78
N LEU A 295 -1.09 -8.73 -5.19
CA LEU A 295 -1.59 -7.65 -4.30
C LEU A 295 -3.12 -7.57 -4.24
N THR A 296 -3.80 -8.58 -4.77
CA THR A 296 -5.24 -8.77 -4.59
C THR A 296 -5.48 -9.80 -3.49
N LEU A 297 -6.59 -9.65 -2.78
CA LEU A 297 -7.00 -10.60 -1.76
C LEU A 297 -7.07 -12.03 -2.34
N GLN A 298 -6.43 -12.98 -1.66
CA GLN A 298 -6.51 -14.39 -2.02
C GLN A 298 -7.89 -14.95 -1.66
N PRO A 299 -8.33 -16.05 -2.30
CA PRO A 299 -9.69 -16.59 -2.14
C PRO A 299 -10.10 -16.83 -0.68
N GLU A 300 -9.17 -17.26 0.19
CA GLU A 300 -9.44 -17.49 1.60
C GLU A 300 -9.75 -16.19 2.34
N TYR A 301 -8.96 -15.14 2.11
CA TYR A 301 -9.17 -13.81 2.69
C TYR A 301 -10.44 -13.15 2.12
N GLN A 302 -10.70 -13.33 0.82
CA GLN A 302 -11.95 -12.86 0.20
C GLN A 302 -13.17 -13.54 0.83
N THR A 303 -13.06 -14.83 1.18
CA THR A 303 -14.14 -15.56 1.86
C THR A 303 -14.41 -14.98 3.26
N ILE A 304 -13.38 -14.60 4.00
CA ILE A 304 -13.51 -13.92 5.30
C ILE A 304 -14.20 -12.56 5.12
N TRP A 305 -13.78 -11.77 4.12
CA TRP A 305 -14.40 -10.49 3.83
C TRP A 305 -15.89 -10.63 3.48
N HIS A 306 -16.22 -11.53 2.54
CA HIS A 306 -17.59 -11.78 2.13
C HIS A 306 -18.51 -12.21 3.27
N TRP A 307 -18.04 -13.09 4.17
CA TRP A 307 -18.81 -13.45 5.35
C TRP A 307 -19.04 -12.23 6.26
N THR A 308 -18.03 -11.36 6.41
CA THR A 308 -18.11 -10.11 7.18
C THR A 308 -19.12 -9.13 6.55
N VAL A 309 -19.16 -9.03 5.22
CA VAL A 309 -20.16 -8.24 4.49
C VAL A 309 -21.58 -8.78 4.75
N LEU A 310 -21.79 -10.10 4.72
CA LEU A 310 -23.10 -10.68 5.05
C LEU A 310 -23.51 -10.38 6.49
N LEU A 311 -22.58 -10.43 7.45
CA LEU A 311 -22.84 -10.06 8.83
C LEU A 311 -23.23 -8.57 8.97
N LEU A 312 -22.54 -7.66 8.26
CA LEU A 312 -22.93 -6.25 8.17
C LEU A 312 -24.32 -6.09 7.52
N GLY A 313 -24.62 -6.92 6.51
CA GLY A 313 -25.94 -7.02 5.89
C GLY A 313 -27.03 -7.40 6.88
N LEU A 314 -26.75 -8.36 7.77
CA LEU A 314 -27.69 -8.78 8.81
C LEU A 314 -28.02 -7.61 9.74
N VAL A 315 -27.02 -6.85 10.17
CA VAL A 315 -27.21 -5.72 11.07
C VAL A 315 -27.98 -4.57 10.37
N THR A 316 -27.80 -4.41 9.07
CA THR A 316 -28.52 -3.39 8.26
C THR A 316 -29.88 -3.87 7.73
N GLY A 317 -30.31 -5.09 8.08
CA GLY A 317 -31.58 -5.67 7.61
C GLY A 317 -31.58 -6.06 6.13
N LYS A 318 -30.42 -6.17 5.51
CA LYS A 318 -30.22 -6.62 4.12
C LYS A 318 -29.91 -8.10 3.99
N ALA A 319 -29.56 -8.78 5.09
CA ALA A 319 -29.34 -10.23 5.13
C ALA A 319 -30.05 -10.88 6.33
N GLU A 320 -30.17 -12.21 6.31
CA GLU A 320 -30.81 -13.02 7.33
C GLU A 320 -29.81 -14.04 7.93
N GLN A 321 -30.02 -14.43 9.19
CA GLN A 321 -29.13 -15.39 9.88
C GLN A 321 -28.92 -16.73 9.14
N PRO A 322 -29.96 -17.36 8.54
CA PRO A 322 -29.76 -18.61 7.79
C PRO A 322 -28.79 -18.47 6.62
N GLU A 323 -28.65 -17.27 6.05
CA GLU A 323 -27.76 -17.01 4.91
C GLU A 323 -26.29 -17.04 5.32
N LEU A 324 -25.95 -16.55 6.53
CA LEU A 324 -24.59 -16.64 7.05
C LEU A 324 -24.17 -18.10 7.27
N ALA A 325 -25.07 -18.92 7.83
CA ALA A 325 -24.83 -20.34 8.07
C ALA A 325 -24.70 -21.11 6.74
N ASP A 326 -25.56 -20.81 5.76
CA ASP A 326 -25.50 -21.43 4.44
C ASP A 326 -24.23 -21.04 3.68
N TYR A 327 -23.82 -19.76 3.74
CA TYR A 327 -22.53 -19.30 3.19
C TYR A 327 -21.34 -20.04 3.82
N ALA A 328 -21.34 -20.16 5.16
CA ALA A 328 -20.28 -20.86 5.89
C ALA A 328 -20.22 -22.36 5.56
N SER A 329 -21.35 -22.98 5.23
CA SER A 329 -21.43 -24.39 4.80
C SER A 329 -20.87 -24.66 3.40
N GLY A 330 -20.56 -23.60 2.63
CA GLY A 330 -19.92 -23.70 1.32
C GLY A 330 -20.77 -23.24 0.14
N ASN A 331 -22.03 -22.81 0.35
CA ASN A 331 -22.91 -22.31 -0.72
C ASN A 331 -22.58 -20.86 -1.14
N ARG A 332 -21.29 -20.55 -1.38
CA ARG A 332 -20.77 -19.18 -1.46
C ARG A 332 -21.21 -18.44 -2.73
N GLU A 333 -21.29 -19.14 -3.86
CA GLU A 333 -21.63 -18.55 -5.16
C GLU A 333 -23.05 -17.99 -5.19
N ALA A 334 -23.98 -18.60 -4.44
CA ALA A 334 -25.38 -18.16 -4.37
C ALA A 334 -25.56 -16.75 -3.79
N TYR A 335 -24.57 -16.26 -3.03
CA TYR A 335 -24.62 -14.96 -2.35
C TYR A 335 -23.80 -13.86 -3.04
N ALA A 336 -23.16 -14.14 -4.18
CA ALA A 336 -22.24 -13.20 -4.82
C ALA A 336 -22.89 -11.84 -5.16
N ASP A 337 -24.11 -11.85 -5.72
CA ASP A 337 -24.82 -10.62 -6.07
C ASP A 337 -25.31 -9.87 -4.82
N LYS A 338 -25.74 -10.60 -3.79
CA LYS A 338 -26.18 -10.03 -2.53
C LYS A 338 -25.03 -9.35 -1.77
N ILE A 339 -23.86 -9.99 -1.75
CA ILE A 339 -22.64 -9.41 -1.17
C ILE A 339 -22.30 -8.10 -1.88
N LYS A 340 -22.30 -8.08 -3.22
CA LYS A 340 -22.05 -6.85 -3.99
C LYS A 340 -23.05 -5.73 -3.67
N GLU A 341 -24.34 -6.08 -3.53
CA GLU A 341 -25.38 -5.10 -3.17
C GLU A 341 -25.16 -4.51 -1.76
N ILE A 342 -24.82 -5.36 -0.79
CA ILE A 342 -24.54 -4.91 0.58
C ILE A 342 -23.26 -4.06 0.60
N GLU A 343 -22.19 -4.55 0.00
CA GLU A 343 -20.89 -3.87 -0.08
C GLU A 343 -21.00 -2.49 -0.71
N ALA A 344 -21.76 -2.35 -1.81
CA ALA A 344 -22.01 -1.05 -2.45
C ALA A 344 -22.72 -0.02 -1.56
N SER A 345 -23.32 -0.46 -0.44
CA SER A 345 -23.95 0.41 0.55
C SER A 345 -23.11 0.67 1.79
N LEU A 346 -21.97 -0.01 1.92
CA LEU A 346 -21.05 0.20 3.04
C LEU A 346 -20.26 1.51 2.86
N PRO A 347 -19.91 2.20 3.96
CA PRO A 347 -19.00 3.33 3.88
C PRO A 347 -17.64 2.91 3.27
N PRO A 348 -17.05 3.70 2.36
CA PRO A 348 -15.76 3.37 1.73
C PRO A 348 -14.62 3.14 2.73
N SER A 349 -14.67 3.81 3.89
CA SER A 349 -13.70 3.61 4.97
C SER A 349 -13.72 2.18 5.52
N VAL A 350 -14.89 1.54 5.60
CA VAL A 350 -15.02 0.15 6.05
C VAL A 350 -14.36 -0.81 5.07
N ILE A 351 -14.67 -0.65 3.78
CA ILE A 351 -14.13 -1.49 2.71
C ILE A 351 -12.60 -1.34 2.64
N THR A 352 -12.11 -0.10 2.57
CA THR A 352 -10.68 0.19 2.48
C THR A 352 -9.92 -0.35 3.70
N THR A 353 -10.50 -0.23 4.89
CA THR A 353 -9.89 -0.76 6.13
C THR A 353 -9.84 -2.29 6.10
N ALA A 354 -10.93 -2.95 5.68
CA ALA A 354 -10.97 -4.41 5.58
C ALA A 354 -9.94 -4.95 4.58
N GLU A 355 -9.87 -4.35 3.38
CA GLU A 355 -8.91 -4.72 2.35
C GLU A 355 -7.47 -4.54 2.84
N TYR A 356 -7.18 -3.42 3.49
CA TYR A 356 -5.86 -3.14 4.06
C TYR A 356 -5.46 -4.19 5.10
N ILE A 357 -6.31 -4.48 6.09
CA ILE A 357 -6.06 -5.47 7.15
C ILE A 357 -5.75 -6.84 6.54
N LEU A 358 -6.62 -7.29 5.63
CA LEU A 358 -6.51 -8.63 5.04
C LEU A 358 -5.29 -8.74 4.11
N LEU A 359 -4.96 -7.67 3.37
CA LEU A 359 -3.79 -7.66 2.50
C LEU A 359 -2.48 -7.66 3.30
N GLU A 360 -2.38 -6.85 4.36
CA GLU A 360 -1.22 -6.85 5.24
C GLU A 360 -1.05 -8.20 5.95
N ALA A 361 -2.14 -8.82 6.40
CA ALA A 361 -2.10 -10.17 6.94
C ALA A 361 -1.59 -11.19 5.92
N TYR A 362 -2.11 -11.15 4.69
CA TYR A 362 -1.62 -12.00 3.61
C TYR A 362 -0.12 -11.80 3.36
N LEU A 363 0.35 -10.57 3.21
CA LEU A 363 1.77 -10.28 2.95
C LEU A 363 2.65 -10.72 4.11
N TYR A 364 2.20 -10.53 5.34
CA TYR A 364 2.94 -10.92 6.53
C TYR A 364 3.05 -12.45 6.64
N TYR A 365 1.94 -13.18 6.54
CA TYR A 365 1.90 -14.62 6.82
C TYR A 365 2.18 -15.53 5.62
N TYR A 366 2.22 -15.01 4.39
CA TYR A 366 2.56 -15.80 3.19
C TYR A 366 3.80 -16.68 3.42
N PRO A 367 3.78 -17.99 3.08
CA PRO A 367 2.75 -18.69 2.29
C PRO A 367 1.61 -19.30 3.13
N ARG A 368 1.56 -19.06 4.44
CA ARG A 368 0.48 -19.58 5.29
C ARG A 368 -0.82 -18.83 4.98
N THR A 369 -1.90 -19.58 4.78
CA THR A 369 -3.27 -19.06 4.62
C THR A 369 -4.11 -19.39 5.84
N PRO A 370 -5.15 -18.59 6.15
CA PRO A 370 -6.06 -18.90 7.23
C PRO A 370 -6.83 -20.20 6.92
N SER A 371 -6.91 -21.10 7.90
CA SER A 371 -7.78 -22.27 7.80
C SER A 371 -9.23 -21.85 8.04
N LEU A 372 -10.12 -22.21 7.10
CA LEU A 372 -11.53 -21.81 7.11
C LEU A 372 -12.49 -22.94 7.51
N ASP A 373 -12.00 -24.18 7.67
CA ASP A 373 -12.85 -25.38 7.72
C ASP A 373 -13.81 -25.42 8.93
N ASN A 374 -13.51 -24.71 10.03
CA ASN A 374 -14.36 -24.64 11.23
C ASN A 374 -14.19 -23.34 12.01
N GLY A 375 -14.25 -22.18 11.35
CA GLY A 375 -14.21 -20.91 12.09
C GLY A 375 -14.18 -19.68 11.22
N LEU A 376 -14.90 -19.73 10.09
CA LEU A 376 -15.07 -18.57 9.20
C LEU A 376 -15.80 -17.42 9.91
N ASP A 377 -16.79 -17.75 10.73
CA ASP A 377 -17.51 -16.82 11.59
C ASP A 377 -16.59 -16.15 12.60
N GLU A 378 -15.71 -16.90 13.25
CA GLU A 378 -14.71 -16.36 14.17
C GLU A 378 -13.71 -15.43 13.45
N TRP A 379 -13.29 -15.77 12.22
CA TRP A 379 -12.44 -14.90 11.40
C TRP A 379 -13.16 -13.61 10.99
N GLY A 380 -14.41 -13.70 10.57
CA GLY A 380 -15.19 -12.53 10.17
C GLY A 380 -15.52 -11.61 11.34
N LEU A 381 -15.84 -12.18 12.51
CA LEU A 381 -16.00 -11.40 13.75
C LEU A 381 -14.69 -10.72 14.16
N ALA A 382 -13.57 -11.45 14.12
CA ALA A 382 -12.25 -10.88 14.41
C ALA A 382 -11.92 -9.69 13.49
N LEU A 383 -12.16 -9.83 12.19
CA LEU A 383 -11.98 -8.75 11.22
C LEU A 383 -12.89 -7.55 11.52
N LEU A 384 -14.17 -7.80 11.82
CA LEU A 384 -15.14 -6.74 12.08
C LEU A 384 -14.78 -5.89 13.30
N HIS A 385 -14.28 -6.52 14.36
CA HIS A 385 -13.78 -5.82 15.55
C HIS A 385 -12.54 -4.98 15.24
N LEU A 386 -11.61 -5.47 14.41
CA LEU A 386 -10.47 -4.66 13.99
C LEU A 386 -10.87 -3.46 13.15
N ILE A 387 -11.80 -3.63 12.20
CA ILE A 387 -12.32 -2.53 11.39
C ILE A 387 -12.96 -1.47 12.29
N LYS A 388 -13.77 -1.90 13.26
CA LYS A 388 -14.36 -1.01 14.27
C LYS A 388 -13.28 -0.22 15.01
N ASN A 389 -12.27 -0.91 15.56
CA ASN A 389 -11.21 -0.28 16.35
C ASN A 389 -10.44 0.78 15.53
N VAL A 390 -10.12 0.47 14.28
CA VAL A 390 -9.43 1.41 13.37
C VAL A 390 -10.29 2.63 13.03
N ILE A 391 -11.60 2.43 12.79
CA ILE A 391 -12.50 3.56 12.50
C ILE A 391 -12.67 4.45 13.73
N GLU A 392 -12.84 3.86 14.91
CA GLU A 392 -12.97 4.62 16.17
C GLU A 392 -11.67 5.38 16.51
N SER A 393 -10.49 4.80 16.26
CA SER A 393 -9.21 5.49 16.48
C SER A 393 -9.01 6.68 15.54
N MET A 394 -9.63 6.66 14.35
CA MET A 394 -9.66 7.80 13.41
C MET A 394 -10.76 8.82 13.74
N GLN A 395 -11.31 8.81 14.96
CA GLN A 395 -12.44 9.65 15.39
C GLN A 395 -13.73 9.43 14.57
N GLY A 396 -13.82 8.31 13.85
CA GLY A 396 -15.04 7.87 13.19
C GLY A 396 -16.04 7.33 14.22
N SER A 397 -17.33 7.39 13.88
CA SER A 397 -18.36 6.71 14.66
C SER A 397 -18.64 5.33 14.09
N TRP A 398 -18.64 4.31 14.94
CA TRP A 398 -19.08 2.97 14.57
C TRP A 398 -20.53 2.76 15.02
N PRO A 399 -21.48 2.61 14.08
CA PRO A 399 -22.91 2.60 14.44
C PRO A 399 -23.41 1.25 14.96
N LEU A 400 -22.60 0.19 14.86
CA LEU A 400 -23.07 -1.18 15.09
C LEU A 400 -22.61 -1.73 16.44
N GLN A 401 -23.54 -2.28 17.21
CA GLN A 401 -23.19 -3.10 18.37
C GLN A 401 -22.72 -4.46 17.90
N LEU A 402 -21.49 -4.83 18.28
CA LEU A 402 -20.88 -6.11 17.94
C LEU A 402 -21.00 -7.08 19.12
N PRO A 403 -21.18 -8.39 18.87
CA PRO A 403 -21.06 -9.39 19.93
C PRO A 403 -19.64 -9.37 20.51
N ALA A 404 -19.49 -9.73 21.78
CA ALA A 404 -18.18 -9.85 22.41
C ALA A 404 -17.32 -10.89 21.68
N LEU A 405 -16.02 -10.64 21.59
CA LEU A 405 -15.06 -11.64 21.13
C LEU A 405 -14.80 -12.61 22.26
N GLU A 406 -14.94 -13.90 21.99
CA GLU A 406 -14.66 -14.96 22.95
C GLU A 406 -13.82 -16.07 22.29
N GLY A 407 -12.91 -16.66 23.06
CA GLY A 407 -12.15 -17.86 22.66
C GLY A 407 -11.31 -17.66 21.40
N ALA A 408 -11.57 -18.48 20.37
CA ALA A 408 -10.77 -18.52 19.15
C ALA A 408 -10.87 -17.26 18.29
N ALA A 409 -11.97 -16.49 18.38
CA ALA A 409 -12.11 -15.22 17.67
C ALA A 409 -11.10 -14.17 18.17
N GLU A 410 -10.79 -14.14 19.47
CA GLU A 410 -9.78 -13.23 20.03
C GLU A 410 -8.37 -13.58 19.53
N ILE A 411 -8.04 -14.86 19.46
CA ILE A 411 -6.76 -15.35 18.93
C ILE A 411 -6.62 -14.95 17.44
N LYS A 412 -7.69 -15.10 16.66
CA LYS A 412 -7.73 -14.70 15.25
C LYS A 412 -7.64 -13.18 15.07
N MET A 413 -8.22 -12.40 15.97
CA MET A 413 -8.07 -10.95 15.98
C MET A 413 -6.62 -10.56 16.18
N LYS A 414 -5.96 -11.08 17.22
CA LYS A 414 -4.51 -10.85 17.46
C LYS A 414 -3.65 -11.28 16.28
N TRP A 415 -4.03 -12.37 15.61
CA TRP A 415 -3.36 -12.83 14.40
C TRP A 415 -3.46 -11.80 13.26
N LEU A 416 -4.65 -11.25 13.00
CA LEU A 416 -4.88 -10.21 11.98
C LEU A 416 -4.28 -8.85 12.36
N GLU A 417 -4.18 -8.55 13.66
CA GLU A 417 -3.68 -7.28 14.20
C GLU A 417 -2.16 -7.16 14.10
N ARG A 418 -1.43 -8.24 14.40
CA ARG A 418 0.05 -8.26 14.43
C ARG A 418 0.71 -7.65 13.17
N PRO A 419 0.29 -7.98 11.93
CA PRO A 419 0.81 -7.34 10.71
C PRO A 419 0.68 -5.81 10.69
N ILE A 420 -0.39 -5.28 11.28
CA ILE A 420 -0.73 -3.85 11.24
C ILE A 420 0.16 -3.09 12.24
N LEU A 421 0.31 -3.59 13.46
CA LEU A 421 1.13 -2.96 14.49
C LEU A 421 2.60 -2.87 14.09
N ILE A 422 3.15 -3.94 13.49
CA ILE A 422 4.54 -3.97 13.02
C ILE A 422 4.76 -3.03 11.83
N SER A 423 3.70 -2.67 11.12
CA SER A 423 3.75 -1.79 9.96
C SER A 423 3.91 -0.33 10.33
N ASP A 424 3.63 0.04 11.59
CA ASP A 424 3.81 1.39 12.12
C ASP A 424 5.25 1.56 12.66
N PRO A 425 6.11 2.35 12.01
CA PRO A 425 7.47 2.60 12.49
C PRO A 425 7.49 3.34 13.85
N SER A 426 6.39 3.97 14.27
CA SER A 426 6.30 4.60 15.59
C SER A 426 6.08 3.60 16.73
N ALA A 427 5.49 2.43 16.46
CA ALA A 427 5.24 1.39 17.46
C ALA A 427 6.49 0.57 17.82
N GLN A 428 7.50 0.53 16.94
CA GLN A 428 8.74 -0.22 17.19
C GLN A 428 9.70 0.45 18.20
N ALA A 429 9.38 1.66 18.67
CA ALA A 429 10.19 2.35 19.67
C ALA A 429 9.96 1.82 21.11
N GLU A 430 8.88 1.07 21.38
CA GLU A 430 8.48 0.73 22.76
C GLU A 430 8.57 -0.77 23.10
N ASP A 431 8.55 -1.68 22.12
CA ASP A 431 8.47 -3.14 22.38
C ASP A 431 9.83 -3.87 22.48
N GLY A 432 10.94 -3.13 22.51
CA GLY A 432 12.30 -3.71 22.52
C GLY A 432 12.76 -4.38 23.82
N GLU A 433 11.97 -4.39 24.90
CA GLU A 433 12.46 -4.80 26.23
C GLU A 433 11.66 -5.90 26.98
N GLN A 434 10.65 -6.56 26.39
CA GLN A 434 9.81 -7.49 27.18
C GLN A 434 9.50 -8.88 26.59
N GLU A 435 10.38 -9.47 25.79
CA GLU A 435 10.32 -10.92 25.51
C GLU A 435 11.65 -11.63 25.79
N GLU A 436 12.02 -11.77 27.07
CA GLU A 436 12.94 -12.84 27.52
C GLU A 436 12.54 -13.39 28.90
N ASN A 437 12.56 -14.73 28.99
CA ASN A 437 12.53 -15.59 30.19
C ASN A 437 11.18 -16.15 30.67
N GLY A 438 10.62 -17.06 29.87
CA GLY A 438 9.81 -18.18 30.35
C GLY A 438 10.66 -19.46 30.46
N GLU A 439 11.43 -19.56 31.55
CA GLU A 439 12.31 -20.68 31.92
C GLU A 439 11.46 -21.91 32.33
N SER A 440 11.53 -23.01 31.58
CA SER A 440 10.93 -24.30 31.96
C SER A 440 11.97 -25.22 32.60
N THR A 441 11.96 -25.25 33.93
CA THR A 441 12.64 -26.26 34.73
C THR A 441 11.78 -27.54 34.81
N GLU A 442 12.27 -28.66 34.27
CA GLU A 442 11.87 -29.99 34.74
C GLU A 442 13.10 -30.90 34.86
N ALA A 443 13.46 -31.23 36.10
CA ALA A 443 14.38 -32.29 36.46
C ALA A 443 13.76 -33.19 37.54
N ALA A 444 13.41 -34.41 37.12
CA ALA A 444 13.60 -35.73 37.74
C ALA A 444 13.41 -35.97 39.26
N ALA A 445 12.63 -37.02 39.58
CA ALA A 445 12.91 -38.10 40.57
C ALA A 445 11.76 -39.16 40.51
N SER A 446 11.97 -40.37 39.95
CA SER A 446 12.35 -41.67 40.59
C SER A 446 11.16 -42.35 41.34
N GLU A 447 10.85 -43.66 41.34
CA GLU A 447 11.57 -44.95 41.35
C GLU A 447 10.64 -46.05 40.74
N GLU A 448 11.10 -46.98 39.90
CA GLU A 448 11.74 -48.29 40.21
C GLU A 448 10.78 -49.42 40.66
N ALA A 449 10.57 -50.43 39.79
CA ALA A 449 10.34 -51.83 40.17
C ALA A 449 10.69 -52.76 39.00
N ALA A 450 11.71 -53.59 39.21
CA ALA A 450 12.21 -54.63 38.31
C ALA A 450 11.55 -56.00 38.58
N ALA A 451 11.40 -56.82 37.53
CA ALA A 451 11.49 -58.29 37.55
C ALA A 451 11.28 -58.83 36.11
N SER A 452 12.37 -59.28 35.45
CA SER A 452 12.67 -60.69 35.08
C SER A 452 11.78 -61.27 33.96
N GLU A 453 12.29 -61.45 32.74
CA GLU A 453 13.12 -62.56 32.21
C GLU A 453 12.27 -63.60 31.46
N GLU A 454 12.89 -64.26 30.45
CA GLU A 454 12.40 -65.37 29.60
C GLU A 454 11.55 -64.98 28.37
N ASP A 455 11.74 -65.51 27.17
CA ASP A 455 12.76 -66.38 26.56
C ASP A 455 12.45 -66.40 25.04
N LYS A 456 13.41 -66.91 24.26
CA LYS A 456 13.41 -67.09 22.80
C LYS A 456 12.11 -67.63 22.18
N GLN A 457 11.73 -67.10 21.01
CA GLN A 457 11.76 -67.82 19.71
C GLN A 457 11.57 -66.87 18.54
#